data_AF-A0A9D1KCP4-F1
#
_entry.id   AF-A0A9D1KCP4-F1
#
_cell.length_a   1.000
_cell.length_b   1.000
_cell.length_c   1.000
_cell.angle_alpha   90.00
_cell.angle_beta   90.00
_cell.angle_gamma   90.00
#
_symmetry.space_group_name_H-M   'P 1'
#
loop_
_entity.id
_entity.type
_entity.pdbx_description
1 polymer ?
#
loop_
_entity_poly.entity_id
_entity_poly.type
_entity_poly.pdbx_seq_one_letter_code
_entity_poly.pdbx_strand_id
1 'polypeptide(L)'
;MIITRKSKDILAINLKYYRYQSNLSQEKFAEAIDTTFLYEYQLEKGKRNPSVNMLDKLSTNISKLLDCNITSADLLSYDEKKIISSKRIDKRNSN
;
A
#
# COMPACT_ATOMS: atom_id res chain seq x y z
N MET A 1 -24.01 -3.03 12.15
CA MET A 1 -23.79 -2.07 11.05
C MET A 1 -22.73 -2.67 10.13
N ILE A 2 -23.11 -3.12 8.93
CA ILE A 2 -22.15 -3.66 7.96
C ILE A 2 -21.38 -2.47 7.38
N ILE A 3 -20.10 -2.32 7.74
CA ILE A 3 -19.23 -1.31 7.14
C ILE A 3 -18.75 -1.88 5.81
N THR A 4 -19.43 -1.55 4.72
CA THR A 4 -18.98 -1.93 3.37
C THR A 4 -17.84 -1.00 2.94
N ARG A 5 -16.61 -1.50 2.93
CA ARG A 5 -15.46 -0.78 2.35
C ARG A 5 -15.41 -1.01 0.85
N LYS A 6 -15.14 0.04 0.07
CA LYS A 6 -14.94 -0.11 -1.38
C LYS A 6 -13.57 -0.74 -1.63
N SER A 7 -13.43 -1.52 -2.70
CA SER A 7 -12.16 -2.20 -3.03
C SER A 7 -10.97 -1.24 -3.11
N LYS A 8 -11.18 -0.02 -3.60
CA LYS A 8 -10.17 1.05 -3.63
C LYS A 8 -9.68 1.49 -2.24
N ASP A 9 -10.56 1.45 -1.23
CA ASP A 9 -10.22 1.81 0.14
C ASP A 9 -9.46 0.67 0.81
N ILE A 10 -9.82 -0.58 0.50
CA ILE A 10 -9.10 -1.77 0.94
C ILE A 10 -7.68 -1.77 0.35
N LEU A 11 -7.56 -1.51 -0.96
CA LEU A 11 -6.27 -1.36 -1.63
C LEU A 11 -5.41 -0.27 -0.96
N ALA A 12 -6.01 0.89 -0.69
CA ALA A 12 -5.32 2.00 -0.02
C ALA A 12 -4.79 1.61 1.36
N ILE A 13 -5.58 0.88 2.16
CA ILE A 13 -5.18 0.37 3.48
C ILE A 13 -4.00 -0.60 3.33
N ASN A 14 -4.10 -1.55 2.41
CA ASN A 14 -3.10 -2.60 2.23
C ASN A 14 -1.77 -2.07 1.68
N LEU A 15 -1.79 -1.15 0.72
CA LEU A 15 -0.57 -0.50 0.23
C LEU A 15 0.13 0.28 1.34
N LYS A 16 -0.63 1.05 2.11
CA LYS A 16 -0.09 1.76 3.28
C LYS A 16 0.50 0.77 4.28
N TYR A 17 -0.15 -0.35 4.55
CA TYR A 17 0.39 -1.38 5.44
C TYR A 17 1.74 -1.91 4.95
N TYR A 18 1.85 -2.35 3.71
CA TYR A 18 3.10 -2.92 3.18
C TYR A 18 4.23 -1.89 3.13
N ARG A 19 3.92 -0.62 2.87
CA ARG A 19 4.91 0.46 2.98
C ARG A 19 5.43 0.63 4.41
N TYR A 20 4.56 0.53 5.41
CA TYR A 20 5.00 0.61 6.81
C TYR A 20 5.83 -0.63 7.20
N GLN A 21 5.51 -1.82 6.67
CA GLN A 21 6.33 -3.01 6.87
C GLN A 21 7.73 -2.89 6.25
N SER A 22 7.86 -2.16 5.13
CA SER A 22 9.18 -1.89 4.53
C SER A 22 9.93 -0.74 5.18
N ASN A 23 9.34 -0.04 6.16
CA ASN A 23 9.92 1.13 6.81
C ASN A 23 10.35 2.24 5.82
N LEU A 24 9.63 2.38 4.70
CA LEU A 24 9.93 3.36 3.66
C LEU A 24 8.99 4.57 3.69
N SER A 25 9.53 5.74 3.36
CA SER A 25 8.70 6.88 2.96
C SER A 25 7.88 6.53 1.73
N GLN A 26 6.83 7.30 1.45
CA GLN A 26 5.96 7.03 0.29
C GLN A 26 6.71 7.14 -1.04
N GLU A 27 7.63 8.10 -1.16
CA GLU A 27 8.47 8.25 -2.35
C GLU A 27 9.42 7.07 -2.53
N LYS A 28 10.10 6.64 -1.44
CA LYS A 28 11.01 5.50 -1.49
C LYS A 28 10.29 4.17 -1.75
N PHE A 29 9.08 4.02 -1.21
CA PHE A 29 8.24 2.87 -1.50
C PHE A 29 7.81 2.83 -2.97
N ALA A 30 7.38 3.98 -3.53
CA ALA A 30 7.00 4.08 -4.93
C ALA A 30 8.16 3.69 -5.86
N GLU A 31 9.36 4.19 -5.57
CA GLU A 31 10.59 3.84 -6.28
C GLU A 31 10.87 2.32 -6.17
N ALA A 32 10.78 1.76 -4.96
CA ALA A 32 11.06 0.34 -4.71
C ALA A 32 10.09 -0.62 -5.40
N ILE A 33 8.83 -0.21 -5.61
CA ILE A 33 7.82 -1.04 -6.30
C ILE A 33 7.62 -0.69 -7.77
N ASP A 34 8.54 0.08 -8.36
CA ASP A 34 8.53 0.49 -9.77
C ASP A 34 7.23 1.23 -10.19
N THR A 35 6.92 2.27 -9.42
CA THR A 35 5.84 3.22 -9.69
C THR A 35 6.27 4.66 -9.43
N THR A 36 5.39 5.62 -9.71
CA THR A 36 5.66 7.04 -9.44
C THR A 36 5.10 7.45 -8.08
N PHE A 37 5.78 8.39 -7.40
CA PHE A 37 5.31 8.95 -6.14
C PHE A 37 3.86 9.47 -6.24
N LEU A 38 3.53 10.19 -7.32
CA LEU A 38 2.18 10.74 -7.50
C LEU A 38 1.13 9.64 -7.65
N TYR A 39 1.46 8.55 -8.33
CA TYR A 39 0.53 7.43 -8.49
C TYR A 39 0.32 6.70 -7.16
N GLU A 40 1.39 6.39 -6.44
CA GLU A 40 1.32 5.74 -5.13
C GLU A 40 0.57 6.59 -4.11
N TYR A 41 0.81 7.90 -4.10
CA TYR A 41 0.04 8.85 -3.29
C TYR A 41 -1.47 8.79 -3.57
N GLN A 42 -1.87 8.70 -4.85
CA GLN A 42 -3.28 8.63 -5.20
C GLN A 42 -3.90 7.26 -4.89
N LEU A 43 -3.12 6.18 -4.95
CA LEU A 43 -3.54 4.84 -4.53
C LEU A 43 -3.81 4.80 -3.02
N GLU A 44 -2.87 5.27 -2.18
CA GLU A 44 -3.08 5.33 -0.71
C GLU A 44 -4.20 6.28 -0.28
N LYS A 45 -4.67 7.15 -1.18
CA LYS A 45 -5.84 8.01 -0.97
C LYS A 45 -7.15 7.42 -1.52
N GLY A 46 -7.13 6.23 -2.12
CA GLY A 46 -8.31 5.61 -2.75
C GLY A 46 -8.86 6.43 -3.93
N LYS A 47 -7.99 7.19 -4.61
CA LYS A 47 -8.34 8.06 -5.75
C LYS A 47 -8.13 7.40 -7.11
N ARG A 48 -7.54 6.21 -7.15
CA ARG A 48 -7.25 5.47 -8.38
C ARG A 48 -7.97 4.13 -8.40
N ASN A 49 -8.28 3.68 -9.62
CA ASN A 49 -8.79 2.36 -9.92
C ASN A 49 -7.78 1.66 -10.85
N PRO A 50 -6.73 1.02 -10.31
CA PRO A 50 -5.75 0.32 -11.13
C PRO A 50 -6.40 -0.83 -11.91
N SER A 51 -5.84 -1.17 -13.07
CA SER A 51 -6.21 -2.39 -13.78
C SER A 51 -5.71 -3.62 -13.02
N VAL A 52 -6.26 -4.79 -13.35
CA VAL A 52 -5.80 -6.07 -12.80
C VAL A 52 -4.31 -6.28 -13.06
N ASN A 53 -3.83 -6.03 -14.28
CA ASN A 53 -2.40 -6.13 -14.61
C ASN A 53 -1.53 -5.22 -13.73
N MET A 54 -2.04 -4.04 -13.35
CA MET A 54 -1.30 -3.15 -12.45
C MET A 54 -1.29 -3.68 -11.02
N LEU A 55 -2.37 -4.32 -10.55
CA LEU A 55 -2.39 -5.02 -9.26
C LEU A 55 -1.38 -6.18 -9.22
N ASP A 56 -1.25 -6.92 -10.33
CA ASP A 56 -0.27 -8.01 -10.44
C ASP A 56 1.17 -7.48 -10.39
N LYS A 57 1.43 -6.35 -11.07
CA LYS A 57 2.72 -5.67 -11.01
C LYS A 57 3.03 -5.19 -9.58
N LEU A 58 2.08 -4.53 -8.92
CA LEU A 58 2.24 -4.03 -7.56
C LEU A 58 2.52 -5.18 -6.59
N SER A 59 1.69 -6.23 -6.60
CA SER A 59 1.83 -7.38 -5.70
C SER A 59 3.15 -8.12 -5.92
N THR A 60 3.58 -8.30 -7.18
CA THR A 60 4.89 -8.89 -7.51
C THR A 60 6.05 -8.07 -6.97
N ASN A 61 6.00 -6.75 -7.13
CA ASN A 61 7.11 -5.90 -6.69
C ASN A 61 7.15 -5.72 -5.16
N ILE A 62 5.99 -5.65 -4.50
CA ILE A 62 5.92 -5.67 -3.04
C ILE A 62 6.44 -7.01 -2.49
N SER A 63 6.08 -8.13 -3.13
CA SER A 63 6.58 -9.47 -2.78
C SER A 63 8.10 -9.53 -2.80
N LYS A 64 8.72 -9.00 -3.87
CA LYS A 64 10.18 -8.89 -3.99
C LYS A 64 10.81 -7.99 -2.93
N LEU A 65 10.17 -6.86 -2.64
CA LEU A 65 10.68 -5.89 -1.66
C LEU A 65 10.70 -6.46 -0.24
N LEU A 66 9.66 -7.22 0.13
CA LEU A 66 9.45 -7.73 1.49
C LEU A 66 9.86 -9.21 1.66
N ASP A 67 10.36 -9.84 0.60
CA ASP A 67 10.69 -11.28 0.56
C ASP A 67 9.54 -12.17 1.07
N CYS A 68 8.33 -11.95 0.55
CA CYS A 68 7.12 -12.69 0.92
C CYS A 68 6.20 -12.89 -0.29
N ASN A 69 5.25 -13.83 -0.20
CA ASN A 69 4.31 -14.12 -1.28
C ASN A 69 3.00 -13.31 -1.12
N ILE A 70 2.91 -12.17 -1.80
CA ILE A 70 1.72 -11.30 -1.84
C ILE A 70 1.09 -11.38 -3.23
N THR A 71 -0.22 -11.59 -3.28
CA THR A 71 -1.00 -11.65 -4.51
C THR A 71 -1.89 -10.42 -4.68
N SER A 72 -2.44 -10.21 -5.88
CA SER A 72 -3.46 -9.18 -6.14
C SER A 72 -4.71 -9.37 -5.28
N ALA A 73 -5.05 -10.61 -4.90
CA ALA A 73 -6.15 -10.88 -3.98
C ALA A 73 -5.85 -10.34 -2.57
N ASP A 74 -4.60 -10.44 -2.10
CA ASP A 74 -4.19 -9.89 -0.81
C ASP A 74 -4.25 -8.36 -0.78
N LEU A 75 -4.01 -7.70 -1.92
CA LEU A 75 -4.17 -6.26 -2.06
C LEU A 75 -5.64 -5.83 -1.94
N LEU A 76 -6.59 -6.69 -2.32
CA LEU A 76 -8.02 -6.42 -2.32
C LEU A 76 -8.78 -7.05 -1.14
N SER A 77 -8.12 -7.84 -0.32
CA SER A 77 -8.70 -8.49 0.86
C SER A 77 -8.57 -7.60 2.09
N TYR A 78 -9.69 -7.35 2.76
CA TYR A 78 -9.70 -6.52 3.95
C TYR A 78 -9.22 -7.30 5.17
N ASP A 79 -8.31 -6.68 5.92
CA ASP A 79 -7.86 -7.14 7.24
C ASP A 79 -7.76 -5.93 8.18
N GLU A 80 -8.45 -6.00 9.32
CA GLU A 80 -8.46 -4.94 10.32
C GLU A 80 -7.07 -4.70 10.95
N LYS A 81 -6.22 -5.74 11.01
CA LYS A 81 -4.86 -5.66 11.54
C LYS A 81 -3.94 -4.82 10.65
N LYS A 82 -4.30 -4.63 9.38
CA LYS A 82 -3.56 -3.80 8.42
C LYS A 82 -3.87 -2.31 8.54
N ILE A 83 -4.78 -1.90 9.42
CA ILE A 83 -5.12 -0.49 9.61
C ILE A 83 -3.97 0.25 10.32
N ILE A 84 -3.26 1.10 9.56
CA ILE A 84 -2.23 1.98 10.10
C ILE A 84 -2.82 3.34 10.52
N SER A 85 -2.90 3.57 11.84
CA SER A 85 -3.34 4.85 12.44
C SER A 85 -2.29 5.96 12.36
N SER A 86 -1.01 5.59 12.20
CA SER A 86 0.11 6.54 12.13
C SER A 86 0.04 7.43 10.89
N LYS A 87 0.30 8.74 11.10
CA LYS A 87 0.28 9.77 10.04
C LYS A 87 1.59 9.88 9.26
N ARG A 88 2.75 9.56 9.86
CA ARG A 88 4.09 9.68 9.24
C ARG A 88 5.05 8.64 9.81
N ILE A 89 5.91 8.06 8.96
CA ILE A 89 7.10 7.30 9.37
C ILE A 89 8.26 8.28 9.67
N ASP A 90 8.32 9.38 8.91
CA ASP A 90 9.37 10.41 9.02
C ASP A 90 9.13 11.41 10.15
N LYS A 91 8.79 10.96 11.36
CA LYS A 91 9.04 11.81 12.53
C LYS A 91 10.56 11.73 12.73
N ARG A 92 11.30 12.75 12.27
CA ARG A 92 12.67 12.98 12.78
C ARG A 92 12.57 12.86 14.29
N ASN A 93 13.25 11.88 14.88
CA ASN A 93 13.55 11.94 16.30
C ASN A 93 14.38 13.21 16.48
N SER A 94 13.71 14.30 16.87
CA SER A 94 14.40 15.40 17.53
C SER A 94 14.90 14.81 18.84
N ASN A 95 16.23 14.85 18.98
CA ASN A 95 17.00 14.46 20.16
C ASN A 95 16.32 14.84 21.48
#